data_AF-A0A9W8J256-F1
#
_entry.id   AF-A0A9W8J256-F1
#
_cell.length_a   1.000
_cell.length_b   1.000
_cell.length_c   1.000
_cell.angle_alpha   90.00
_cell.angle_beta   90.00
_cell.angle_gamma   90.00
#
_symmetry.space_group_name_H-M   'P 1'
#
loop_
_entity.id
_entity.type
_entity.pdbx_description
1 polymer ?
#
loop_
_entity_poly.entity_id
_entity_poly.type
_entity_poly.pdbx_seq_one_letter_code
_entity_poly.pdbx_strand_id
1 'polypeptide(L)'
;MGAGQSKPEADEKVFQNQVPISFSPDVVNQLSDNLETTETTPQRQSLIDSHIRARIQGELEHLRREEEDVRQQIEHALEKENLDREKGMAGDASANDGTTSGDVKTSAALFGDLEEIRNKINKYHAKRDLSEYPEVQAAGSVLAECYRRNATTSLNCWKEVESFKSTVAKLEQEYLKSL
;
A
#
# COMPACT_ATOMS: atom_id res chain seq x y z
N MET A 1 -5.56 -42.65 -57.19
CA MET A 1 -4.29 -43.19 -56.66
C MET A 1 -3.18 -42.77 -57.60
N GLY A 2 -2.18 -42.04 -57.12
CA GLY A 2 -1.08 -41.53 -57.96
C GLY A 2 -0.28 -40.46 -57.23
N ALA A 3 0.38 -40.85 -56.14
CA ALA A 3 1.23 -39.98 -55.33
C ALA A 3 2.54 -39.72 -56.08
N GLY A 4 2.67 -38.55 -56.71
CA GLY A 4 3.95 -38.03 -57.17
C GLY A 4 4.68 -37.38 -56.00
N GLN A 5 5.70 -38.07 -55.46
CA GLN A 5 6.62 -37.50 -54.47
C GLN A 5 7.45 -36.38 -55.11
N SER A 6 7.25 -35.14 -54.68
CA SER A 6 8.24 -34.07 -54.86
C SER A 6 9.31 -34.21 -53.77
N LYS A 7 10.46 -34.79 -54.12
CA LYS A 7 11.68 -34.66 -53.31
C LYS A 7 12.23 -33.23 -53.50
N PRO A 8 12.53 -32.48 -52.43
CA PRO A 8 13.45 -31.36 -52.56
C PRO A 8 14.85 -31.94 -52.77
N GLU A 9 15.44 -31.74 -53.94
CA GLU A 9 16.89 -31.83 -54.08
C GLU A 9 17.50 -30.76 -53.18
N ALA A 10 17.99 -31.20 -52.03
CA ALA A 10 18.87 -30.41 -51.17
C ALA A 10 20.25 -30.36 -51.84
N ASP A 11 20.36 -29.56 -52.90
CA ASP A 11 21.65 -29.06 -53.37
C ASP A 11 22.14 -28.04 -52.35
N GLU A 12 22.66 -28.53 -51.21
CA GLU A 12 23.45 -27.73 -50.30
C GLU A 12 24.74 -27.35 -51.03
N LYS A 13 24.74 -26.20 -51.70
CA LYS A 13 25.93 -25.62 -52.33
C LYS A 13 26.90 -25.21 -51.22
N VAL A 14 27.72 -26.16 -50.77
CA VAL A 14 28.85 -25.90 -49.88
C VAL A 14 29.90 -25.15 -50.69
N PHE A 15 29.93 -23.82 -50.57
CA PHE A 15 31.01 -23.00 -51.12
C PHE A 15 32.26 -23.22 -50.26
N GLN A 16 33.14 -24.13 -50.68
CA GLN A 16 34.47 -24.21 -50.10
C GLN A 16 35.28 -23.01 -50.61
N ASN A 17 35.65 -22.12 -49.69
CA ASN A 17 36.49 -20.98 -49.98
C ASN A 17 37.91 -21.50 -50.29
N GLN A 18 38.20 -21.83 -51.55
CA GLN A 18 39.50 -22.34 -52.03
C GLN A 18 40.57 -21.23 -52.15
N VAL A 19 40.53 -20.22 -51.28
CA VAL A 19 41.61 -19.24 -51.19
C VAL A 19 42.65 -19.83 -50.25
N PRO A 20 43.91 -20.06 -50.68
CA PRO A 20 44.94 -20.55 -49.79
C PRO A 20 45.14 -19.55 -48.65
N ILE A 21 44.73 -19.93 -47.44
CA ILE A 21 44.92 -19.13 -46.24
C ILE A 21 46.40 -19.27 -45.87
N SER A 22 47.24 -18.39 -46.41
CA SER A 22 48.65 -18.31 -46.02
C SER A 22 48.77 -17.45 -44.76
N PHE A 23 49.11 -18.10 -43.64
CA PHE A 23 49.46 -17.37 -42.42
C PHE A 23 50.87 -16.78 -42.55
N SER A 24 51.09 -15.59 -41.99
CA SER A 24 52.43 -15.02 -41.91
C SER A 24 53.33 -15.95 -41.08
N PRO A 25 54.60 -16.14 -41.45
CA PRO A 25 55.53 -17.02 -40.74
C PRO A 25 55.66 -16.65 -39.26
N ASP A 26 55.54 -15.37 -38.90
CA ASP A 26 55.53 -14.92 -37.49
C ASP A 26 54.37 -15.49 -36.67
N VAL A 27 53.19 -15.64 -37.27
CA VAL A 27 52.01 -16.20 -36.58
C VAL A 27 52.16 -17.70 -36.42
N VAL A 28 52.72 -18.37 -37.42
CA VAL A 28 53.01 -19.81 -37.37
C VAL A 28 54.08 -20.08 -36.29
N ASN A 29 55.13 -19.27 -36.23
CA ASN A 29 56.18 -19.37 -35.21
C ASN A 29 55.64 -19.11 -33.81
N GLN A 30 54.79 -18.08 -33.63
CA GLN A 30 54.13 -17.85 -32.35
C GLN A 30 53.25 -19.04 -31.94
N LEU A 31 52.49 -19.63 -32.87
CA LEU A 31 51.66 -20.81 -32.57
C LEU A 31 52.50 -22.04 -32.24
N SER A 32 53.64 -22.26 -32.89
CA SER A 32 54.57 -23.35 -32.56
C SER A 32 55.26 -23.16 -31.22
N ASP A 33 55.67 -21.93 -30.89
CA ASP A 33 56.29 -21.62 -29.59
C ASP A 33 55.28 -21.76 -28.44
N ASN A 34 54.01 -21.39 -28.68
CA ASN A 34 52.93 -21.57 -27.69
C ASN A 34 52.46 -23.04 -27.56
N LEU A 35 52.76 -23.93 -28.51
CA LEU A 35 52.43 -25.36 -28.41
C LEU A 35 53.29 -26.08 -27.37
N GLU A 36 54.48 -25.58 -27.08
CA GLU A 36 55.38 -26.14 -26.07
C GLU A 36 55.07 -25.65 -24.65
N THR A 37 54.36 -24.52 -24.53
CA THR A 37 53.94 -23.95 -23.24
C THR A 37 52.48 -24.30 -22.92
N THR A 38 52.27 -25.07 -21.85
CA THR A 38 50.91 -25.39 -21.36
C THR A 38 50.20 -24.19 -20.69
N GLU A 39 50.92 -23.07 -20.49
CA GLU A 39 50.41 -21.89 -19.79
C GLU A 39 49.71 -20.91 -20.73
N THR A 40 48.65 -20.28 -20.24
CA THR A 40 47.94 -19.23 -20.97
C THR A 40 48.81 -17.97 -21.04
N THR A 41 48.93 -17.36 -22.22
CA THR A 41 49.62 -16.08 -22.34
C THR A 41 48.95 -15.02 -21.46
N PRO A 42 49.72 -14.07 -20.88
CA PRO A 42 49.17 -13.08 -19.96
C PRO A 42 48.07 -12.22 -20.61
N GLN A 43 48.18 -11.95 -21.93
CA GLN A 43 47.11 -11.24 -22.65
C GLN A 43 45.82 -12.08 -22.67
N ARG A 44 45.92 -13.39 -22.98
CA ARG A 44 44.76 -14.29 -23.00
C ARG A 44 44.13 -14.44 -21.61
N GLN A 45 44.94 -14.52 -20.56
CA GLN A 45 44.44 -14.58 -19.19
C GLN A 45 43.63 -13.33 -18.83
N SER A 46 44.13 -12.13 -19.19
CA SER A 46 43.41 -10.88 -18.91
C SER A 46 42.04 -10.80 -19.60
N LEU A 47 41.94 -11.30 -20.83
CA LEU A 47 40.69 -11.38 -21.59
C LEU A 47 39.72 -12.37 -20.93
N ILE A 48 40.20 -13.56 -20.56
CA ILE A 48 39.41 -14.57 -19.86
C ILE A 48 38.89 -14.01 -18.54
N ASP A 49 39.75 -13.40 -17.73
CA ASP A 49 39.35 -12.82 -16.44
C ASP A 49 38.32 -11.71 -16.62
N SER A 50 38.45 -10.87 -17.65
CA SER A 50 37.47 -9.82 -17.94
C SER A 50 36.10 -10.40 -18.31
N HIS A 51 36.07 -11.48 -19.10
CA HIS A 51 34.85 -12.17 -19.48
C HIS A 51 34.20 -12.86 -18.27
N ILE A 52 35.00 -13.51 -17.43
CA ILE A 52 34.54 -14.14 -16.19
C ILE A 52 33.93 -13.08 -15.27
N ARG A 53 34.60 -11.94 -15.05
CA ARG A 53 34.06 -10.85 -14.23
C ARG A 53 32.74 -10.32 -14.77
N ALA A 54 32.64 -10.10 -16.09
CA ALA A 54 31.40 -9.65 -16.72
C ALA A 54 30.26 -10.66 -16.52
N ARG A 55 30.54 -11.95 -16.64
CA ARG A 55 29.55 -13.00 -16.39
C ARG A 55 29.13 -13.04 -14.94
N ILE A 56 30.08 -13.00 -14.01
CA ILE A 56 29.78 -12.96 -12.56
C ILE A 56 28.91 -11.74 -12.22
N GLN A 57 29.20 -10.58 -12.79
CA GLN A 57 28.38 -9.37 -12.58
C GLN A 57 26.95 -9.56 -13.10
N GLY A 58 26.78 -10.11 -14.30
CA GLY A 58 25.46 -10.41 -14.85
C GLY A 58 24.66 -11.40 -14.00
N GLU A 59 25.32 -12.46 -13.51
CA GLU A 59 24.69 -13.44 -12.60
C GLU A 59 24.36 -12.84 -11.23
N LEU A 60 25.21 -11.96 -10.68
CA LEU A 60 24.92 -11.25 -9.43
C LEU A 60 23.73 -10.29 -9.56
N GLU A 61 23.62 -9.58 -10.69
CA GLU A 61 22.46 -8.73 -10.97
C GLU A 61 21.18 -9.52 -11.20
N HIS A 62 21.29 -10.73 -11.75
CA HIS A 62 20.17 -11.66 -11.85
C HIS A 62 19.70 -12.11 -10.46
N LEU A 63 20.62 -12.61 -9.63
CA LEU A 63 20.30 -13.08 -8.27
C LEU A 63 19.70 -11.97 -7.40
N ARG A 64 20.18 -10.72 -7.49
CA ARG A 64 19.58 -9.59 -6.75
C ARG A 64 18.13 -9.34 -7.13
N ARG A 65 17.79 -9.45 -8.42
CA ARG A 65 16.41 -9.27 -8.88
C ARG A 65 15.50 -10.39 -8.37
N GLU A 66 15.98 -11.62 -8.38
CA GLU A 66 15.26 -12.76 -7.80
C GLU A 66 15.08 -12.60 -6.29
N GLU A 67 16.11 -12.13 -5.56
CA GLU A 67 16.01 -11.84 -4.13
C GLU A 67 14.97 -10.75 -3.84
N GLU A 68 14.91 -9.69 -4.65
CA GLU A 68 13.91 -8.62 -4.52
C GLU A 68 12.49 -9.14 -4.76
N ASP A 69 12.28 -9.98 -5.78
CA ASP A 69 10.97 -10.59 -6.06
C ASP A 69 10.54 -11.54 -4.93
N VAL A 70 11.43 -12.41 -4.46
CA VAL A 70 11.17 -13.29 -3.32
C VAL A 70 10.84 -12.49 -2.06
N ARG A 71 11.55 -11.38 -1.81
CA ARG A 71 11.23 -10.47 -0.68
C ARG A 71 9.84 -9.88 -0.80
N GLN A 72 9.46 -9.38 -1.98
CA GLN A 72 8.11 -8.84 -2.20
C GLN A 72 7.03 -9.90 -2.01
N GLN A 73 7.27 -11.13 -2.48
CA GLN A 73 6.34 -12.24 -2.28
C GLN A 73 6.20 -12.62 -0.80
N ILE A 74 7.30 -12.62 -0.04
CA ILE A 74 7.28 -12.85 1.41
C ILE A 74 6.50 -11.74 2.12
N GLU A 75 6.76 -10.47 1.79
CA GLU A 75 6.04 -9.33 2.38
C GLU A 75 4.54 -9.42 2.11
N HIS A 76 4.15 -9.70 0.87
CA HIS A 76 2.74 -9.87 0.50
C HIS A 76 2.09 -11.09 1.18
N ALA A 77 2.84 -12.20 1.33
CA ALA A 77 2.35 -13.37 2.04
C ALA A 77 2.15 -13.09 3.54
N LEU A 78 3.07 -12.37 4.17
CA LEU A 78 2.98 -11.93 5.57
C LEU A 78 1.84 -10.93 5.78
N GLU A 79 1.62 -9.99 4.85
CA GLU A 79 0.49 -9.06 4.91
C GLU A 79 -0.83 -9.82 4.84
N LYS A 80 -0.94 -10.77 3.90
CA LYS A 80 -2.13 -11.62 3.78
C LYS A 80 -2.34 -12.49 5.01
N GLU A 81 -1.30 -13.12 5.54
CA GLU A 81 -1.38 -13.92 6.78
C GLU A 81 -1.82 -13.05 7.96
N ASN A 82 -1.26 -11.84 8.10
CA ASN A 82 -1.67 -10.92 9.16
C ASN A 82 -3.14 -10.52 9.01
N LEU A 83 -3.60 -10.20 7.80
CA LEU A 83 -5.01 -9.91 7.52
C LEU A 83 -5.93 -11.10 7.83
N ASP A 84 -5.54 -12.31 7.43
CA ASP A 84 -6.31 -13.53 7.67
C ASP A 84 -6.31 -13.90 9.17
N ARG A 85 -5.20 -13.68 9.88
CA ARG A 85 -5.10 -13.85 11.33
C ARG A 85 -5.94 -12.80 12.07
N GLU A 86 -5.94 -11.55 11.63
CA GLU A 86 -6.80 -10.50 12.17
C GLU A 86 -8.29 -10.81 11.97
N LYS A 87 -8.68 -11.31 10.79
CA LYS A 87 -10.05 -11.76 10.52
C LYS A 87 -10.44 -12.97 11.37
N GLY A 88 -9.54 -13.93 11.56
CA GLY A 88 -9.76 -15.09 12.43
C GLY A 88 -9.95 -14.68 13.89
N MET A 89 -9.12 -13.78 14.40
CA MET A 89 -9.22 -13.26 15.77
C MET A 89 -10.48 -12.39 15.97
N ALA A 90 -10.92 -11.64 14.95
CA ALA A 90 -12.17 -10.89 15.01
C ALA A 90 -13.42 -11.81 14.97
N GLY A 91 -13.33 -12.98 14.34
CA GLY A 91 -14.43 -13.95 14.25
C GLY A 91 -14.65 -14.78 15.52
N ASP A 92 -13.61 -15.04 16.31
CA ASP A 92 -13.67 -15.87 17.53
C ASP A 92 -13.97 -15.07 18.82
N ALA A 93 -13.73 -13.76 18.80
CA ALA A 93 -14.05 -12.86 19.92
C ALA A 93 -15.56 -12.66 20.18
N SER A 94 -16.43 -13.21 19.33
CA SER A 94 -17.88 -13.16 19.55
C SER A 94 -18.43 -14.35 20.35
N ALA A 95 -17.58 -15.30 20.80
CA ALA A 95 -18.04 -16.56 21.38
C ALA A 95 -17.67 -16.85 22.84
N ASN A 96 -16.76 -16.13 23.51
CA ASN A 96 -16.51 -16.38 24.94
C ASN A 96 -16.07 -15.15 25.74
N ASP A 97 -16.90 -14.82 26.72
CA ASP A 97 -16.64 -13.94 27.86
C ASP A 97 -15.61 -14.56 28.82
N GLY A 98 -14.79 -13.72 29.45
CA GLY A 98 -14.01 -14.09 30.64
C GLY A 98 -12.49 -14.06 30.52
N THR A 99 -11.90 -12.88 30.76
CA THR A 99 -10.63 -12.67 31.48
C THR A 99 -9.35 -13.36 30.98
N THR A 100 -8.40 -12.60 30.42
CA THR A 100 -7.07 -12.27 30.99
C THR A 100 -6.07 -11.85 29.91
N SER A 101 -5.36 -10.76 30.19
CA SER A 101 -4.04 -10.39 29.66
C SER A 101 -3.91 -10.09 28.16
N GLY A 102 -3.70 -8.80 27.88
CA GLY A 102 -3.06 -8.35 26.65
C GLY A 102 -4.02 -8.11 25.50
N ASP A 103 -5.03 -7.27 25.74
CA ASP A 103 -5.86 -6.64 24.72
C ASP A 103 -4.98 -5.76 23.82
N VAL A 104 -4.24 -6.38 22.90
CA VAL A 104 -3.71 -5.71 21.73
C VAL A 104 -4.92 -5.51 20.83
N LYS A 105 -5.71 -4.47 21.10
CA LYS A 105 -6.73 -3.97 20.16
C LYS A 105 -6.00 -3.71 18.85
N THR A 106 -6.12 -4.65 17.92
CA THR A 106 -5.52 -4.54 16.59
C THR A 106 -6.08 -3.31 15.89
N SER A 107 -5.30 -2.75 14.97
CA SER A 107 -5.64 -1.51 14.27
C SER A 107 -7.06 -1.56 13.67
N ALA A 108 -7.50 -2.71 13.15
CA ALA A 108 -8.84 -2.93 12.62
C ALA A 108 -9.98 -2.77 13.67
N ALA A 109 -9.80 -3.28 14.89
CA ALA A 109 -10.77 -3.09 15.97
C ALA A 109 -10.86 -1.62 16.38
N LEU A 110 -9.70 -0.94 16.43
CA LEU A 110 -9.65 0.50 16.69
C LEU A 110 -10.31 1.32 15.58
N PHE A 111 -10.20 0.93 14.32
CA PHE A 111 -10.91 1.59 13.22
C PHE A 111 -12.42 1.42 13.32
N GLY A 112 -12.90 0.23 13.68
CA GLY A 112 -14.32 -0.03 13.96
C GLY A 112 -14.84 0.82 15.12
N ASP A 113 -14.12 0.83 16.23
CA ASP A 113 -14.45 1.62 17.42
C ASP A 113 -14.44 3.13 17.12
N LEU A 114 -13.45 3.61 16.35
CA LEU A 114 -13.37 5.01 15.94
C LEU A 114 -14.55 5.41 15.04
N GLU A 115 -14.94 4.55 14.11
CA GLU A 115 -16.07 4.82 13.22
C GLU A 115 -17.40 4.78 14.01
N GLU A 116 -17.54 3.90 14.98
CA GLU A 116 -18.71 3.87 15.87
C GLU A 116 -18.77 5.14 16.73
N ILE A 117 -17.64 5.57 17.31
CA ILE A 117 -17.54 6.82 18.07
C ILE A 117 -17.87 8.02 17.19
N ARG A 118 -17.32 8.07 15.97
CA ARG A 118 -17.62 9.13 15.00
C ARG A 118 -19.11 9.19 14.67
N ASN A 119 -19.75 8.04 14.46
CA ASN A 119 -21.17 7.96 14.17
C ASN A 119 -22.04 8.35 15.36
N LYS A 120 -21.65 7.98 16.59
CA LYS A 120 -22.32 8.44 17.82
C LYS A 120 -22.20 9.96 17.98
N ILE A 121 -21.02 10.52 17.73
CA ILE A 121 -20.77 11.97 17.77
C ILE A 121 -21.64 12.67 16.71
N ASN A 122 -21.62 12.22 15.46
CA ASN A 122 -22.44 12.80 14.39
C ASN A 122 -23.94 12.74 14.71
N LYS A 123 -24.45 11.61 15.21
CA LYS A 123 -25.84 11.48 15.64
C LYS A 123 -26.17 12.41 16.80
N TYR A 124 -25.24 12.58 17.75
CA TYR A 124 -25.41 13.48 18.88
C TYR A 124 -25.37 14.96 18.46
N HIS A 125 -24.47 15.33 17.56
CA HIS A 125 -24.41 16.68 16.99
C HIS A 125 -25.65 16.99 16.14
N ALA A 126 -26.10 16.06 15.30
CA ALA A 126 -27.34 16.22 14.53
C ALA A 126 -28.57 16.42 15.44
N LYS A 127 -28.64 15.70 16.57
CA LYS A 127 -29.72 15.87 17.56
C LYS A 127 -29.61 17.15 18.40
N ARG A 128 -28.41 17.71 18.54
CA ARG A 128 -28.16 18.96 19.28
C ARG A 128 -28.04 20.18 18.39
N ASP A 129 -28.21 20.01 17.08
CA ASP A 129 -28.09 21.11 16.15
C ASP A 129 -29.29 22.05 16.34
N LEU A 130 -29.10 23.01 17.26
CA LEU A 130 -30.03 24.12 17.50
C LEU A 130 -30.25 24.96 16.23
N SER A 131 -29.50 24.68 15.15
CA SER A 131 -29.71 25.20 13.80
C SER A 131 -31.11 24.91 13.25
N GLU A 132 -31.80 23.88 13.74
CA GLU A 132 -33.20 23.61 13.37
C GLU A 132 -34.17 24.68 13.92
N TYR A 133 -33.77 25.42 14.96
CA TYR A 133 -34.59 26.45 15.60
C TYR A 133 -33.80 27.73 15.91
N PRO A 134 -33.49 28.55 14.87
CA PRO A 134 -32.65 29.74 15.00
C PRO A 134 -33.21 30.78 15.97
N GLU A 135 -34.54 30.84 16.15
CA GLU A 135 -35.18 31.78 17.07
C GLU A 135 -34.81 31.52 18.54
N VAL A 136 -34.77 30.26 18.97
CA VAL A 136 -34.38 29.90 20.34
C VAL A 136 -32.89 30.03 20.57
N GLN A 137 -32.08 29.76 19.55
CA GLN A 137 -30.64 30.01 19.60
C GLN A 137 -30.34 31.51 19.75
N ALA A 138 -31.03 32.37 18.98
CA ALA A 138 -30.90 33.82 19.08
C ALA A 138 -31.34 34.33 20.46
N ALA A 139 -32.53 33.96 20.93
CA ALA A 139 -33.03 34.34 22.25
C ALA A 139 -32.11 33.85 23.39
N GLY A 140 -31.58 32.63 23.26
CA GLY A 140 -30.62 32.05 24.21
C GLY A 140 -29.28 32.79 24.23
N SER A 141 -28.79 33.24 23.07
CA SER A 141 -27.54 34.03 22.98
C SER A 141 -27.69 35.40 23.64
N VAL A 142 -28.82 36.08 23.43
CA VAL A 142 -29.14 37.38 24.07
C VAL A 142 -29.23 37.23 25.58
N LEU A 143 -29.87 36.15 26.05
CA LEU A 143 -29.95 35.85 27.48
C LEU A 143 -28.57 35.56 28.08
N ALA A 144 -27.75 34.75 27.41
CA ALA A 144 -26.39 34.44 27.84
C ALA A 144 -25.51 35.70 27.88
N GLU A 145 -25.64 36.61 26.91
CA GLU A 145 -24.97 37.90 26.92
C GLU A 145 -25.42 38.78 28.09
N CYS A 146 -26.72 38.84 28.38
CA CYS A 146 -27.23 39.62 29.50
C CYS A 146 -26.64 39.12 30.83
N TYR A 147 -26.59 37.80 31.04
CA TYR A 147 -25.99 37.22 32.24
C TYR A 147 -24.48 37.44 32.33
N ARG A 148 -23.76 37.39 31.20
CA ARG A 148 -22.32 37.71 31.17
C ARG A 148 -22.06 39.17 31.56
N ARG A 149 -22.90 40.10 31.10
CA ARG A 149 -22.78 41.53 31.44
C ARG A 149 -23.20 41.83 32.88
N ASN A 150 -24.12 41.05 33.45
CA ASN A 150 -24.69 41.25 34.78
C ASN A 150 -24.38 40.07 35.73
N ALA A 151 -23.10 39.70 35.87
CA ALA A 151 -22.68 38.51 36.62
C ALA A 151 -23.09 38.50 38.11
N THR A 152 -23.15 39.67 38.75
CA THR A 152 -23.57 39.83 40.16
C THR A 152 -25.01 40.32 40.31
N THR A 153 -25.67 40.68 39.22
CA THR A 153 -27.03 41.26 39.20
C THR A 153 -27.93 40.54 38.19
N SER A 154 -27.98 39.21 38.30
CA SER A 154 -28.71 38.32 37.39
C SER A 154 -30.21 38.62 37.28
N LEU A 155 -30.80 39.25 38.30
CA LEU A 155 -32.22 39.66 38.30
C LEU A 155 -32.55 40.75 37.28
N ASN A 156 -31.55 41.48 36.76
CA ASN A 156 -31.76 42.51 35.74
C ASN A 156 -32.15 41.92 34.37
N CYS A 157 -31.87 40.63 34.13
CA CYS A 157 -32.09 39.95 32.85
C CYS A 157 -33.48 39.27 32.74
N TRP A 158 -34.45 39.70 33.55
CA TRP A 158 -35.75 39.03 33.64
C TRP A 158 -36.57 39.10 32.34
N LYS A 159 -36.44 40.20 31.57
CA LYS A 159 -37.13 40.38 30.28
C LYS A 159 -36.63 39.39 29.24
N GLU A 160 -35.31 39.22 29.18
CA GLU A 160 -34.64 38.27 28.30
C GLU A 160 -35.03 36.84 28.66
N VAL A 161 -35.12 36.52 29.97
CA VAL A 161 -35.63 35.21 30.43
C VAL A 161 -37.07 34.97 29.99
N GLU A 162 -37.95 35.97 30.11
CA GLU A 162 -39.35 35.85 29.71
C GLU A 162 -39.49 35.65 28.18
N SER A 163 -38.71 36.39 27.39
CA SER A 163 -38.65 36.20 25.94
C SER A 163 -38.18 34.79 25.56
N PHE A 164 -37.11 34.28 26.19
CA PHE A 164 -36.59 32.93 25.95
C PHE A 164 -37.61 31.85 26.32
N LYS A 165 -38.26 31.98 27.48
CA LYS A 165 -39.34 31.07 27.90
C LYS A 165 -40.50 31.05 26.91
N SER A 166 -40.89 32.21 26.39
CA SER A 166 -41.97 32.29 25.41
C SER A 166 -41.61 31.62 24.08
N THR A 167 -40.36 31.75 23.62
CA THR A 167 -39.88 31.10 22.38
C THR A 167 -39.78 29.59 22.54
N VAL A 168 -39.30 29.10 23.70
CA VAL A 168 -39.25 27.66 23.99
C VAL A 168 -40.65 27.07 24.11
N ALA A 169 -41.58 27.76 24.79
CA ALA A 169 -42.95 27.29 24.91
C ALA A 169 -43.67 27.14 23.56
N LYS A 170 -43.37 28.01 22.58
CA LYS A 170 -43.88 27.87 21.21
C LYS A 170 -43.32 26.64 20.52
N LEU A 171 -42.01 26.41 20.62
CA LEU A 171 -41.37 25.20 20.06
C LEU A 171 -41.90 23.92 20.69
N GLU A 172 -42.08 23.90 22.01
CA GLU A 172 -42.65 22.75 22.71
C GLU A 172 -44.07 22.46 22.21
N GLN A 173 -44.90 23.50 21.98
CA GLN A 173 -46.23 23.32 21.41
C GLN A 173 -46.21 22.79 19.97
N GLU A 174 -45.28 23.25 19.13
CA GLU A 174 -45.12 22.76 17.76
C GLU A 174 -44.62 21.32 17.75
N TYR A 175 -43.63 20.99 18.57
CA TYR A 175 -43.11 19.64 18.72
C TYR A 175 -44.20 18.66 19.20
N LEU A 176 -44.98 19.04 20.20
CA LEU A 176 -46.10 18.23 20.69
C LEU A 176 -47.22 18.04 19.66
N LYS A 177 -47.41 18.98 18.72
CA LYS A 177 -48.35 18.83 17.59
C LYS A 177 -47.80 17.95 16.46
N SER A 178 -46.48 17.82 16.36
CA SER A 178 -45.80 17.00 15.35
C SER A 178 -45.67 15.52 15.74
N LEU A 179 -45.95 15.19 17.01
CA LEU A 179 -45.92 13.85 17.59
C LEU A 179 -47.27 13.13 17.40
#